data_AF-A0A9X0U2S9-F1
#
_entry.id   AF-A0A9X0U2S9-F1
#
_cell.length_a   1.000
_cell.length_b   1.000
_cell.length_c   1.000
_cell.angle_alpha   90.00
_cell.angle_beta   90.00
_cell.angle_gamma   90.00
#
_symmetry.space_group_name_H-M   'P 1'
#
loop_
_entity.id
_entity.type
_entity.pdbx_description
1 polymer ?
#
loop_
_entity_poly.entity_id
_entity_poly.type
_entity_poly.pdbx_seq_one_letter_code
_entity_poly.pdbx_strand_id
1 'polypeptide(L)'
;MQRSHAKGVAAVVAIMTVLFGMSGSSWARSVRTRVHAGLHSSMRTPSRTKTHPVAITGEEVVAGVMPDELSSGTASGELPDDGKPYQLRMTNLHTGESLDVVYRIGDTYVPEALEKLDYFLRDHYTQDVVHYEPKEFDVLHAMMSRLGRVNGIIQVVCGYRTPETNEALRHASVKTGVAEHSQHMEGHAIDLRVPGVSTVQVRNTALSLRAGGVGYYPVSQFVHVDVGPVREWAFGVTPRKPARRVHSAHSGTVTGE
;
A
#
# COMPACT_ATOMS: atom_id res chain seq x y z
N MET A 1 50.96 -20.07 18.43
CA MET A 1 49.71 -20.80 18.77
C MET A 1 48.56 -19.79 18.74
N GLN A 2 47.85 -19.64 17.62
CA GLN A 2 46.49 -19.08 17.58
C GLN A 2 45.92 -19.20 16.17
N ARG A 3 44.86 -20.00 16.05
CA ARG A 3 43.92 -20.08 14.92
C ARG A 3 42.61 -19.46 15.39
N SER A 4 41.95 -18.66 14.55
CA SER A 4 40.48 -18.62 14.36
C SER A 4 40.19 -17.51 13.34
N HIS A 5 39.90 -17.83 12.08
CA HIS A 5 38.63 -18.28 11.50
C HIS A 5 37.45 -17.33 11.67
N ALA A 6 37.16 -16.65 10.56
CA ALA A 6 35.91 -16.02 10.21
C ALA A 6 34.75 -17.03 10.08
N LYS A 7 33.56 -16.62 10.53
CA LYS A 7 32.19 -16.95 10.09
C LYS A 7 31.32 -15.79 10.59
N GLY A 8 30.33 -15.23 9.92
CA GLY A 8 29.44 -15.73 8.87
C GLY A 8 28.06 -15.17 9.21
N VAL A 9 27.48 -14.44 8.26
CA VAL A 9 26.18 -13.76 8.31
C VAL A 9 25.05 -14.76 8.61
N ALA A 10 24.11 -14.39 9.47
CA ALA A 10 22.85 -15.10 9.66
C ALA A 10 21.68 -14.10 9.65
N ALA A 11 20.75 -14.34 8.73
CA ALA A 11 19.53 -13.60 8.51
C ALA A 11 18.54 -13.74 9.68
N VAL A 12 17.81 -12.66 9.95
CA VAL A 12 16.69 -12.61 10.89
C VAL A 12 15.40 -12.73 10.08
N VAL A 13 14.68 -13.84 10.25
CA VAL A 13 13.25 -13.92 9.95
C VAL A 13 12.59 -14.44 11.22
N ALA A 14 11.88 -13.56 11.93
CA ALA A 14 11.10 -13.90 13.10
C ALA A 14 9.63 -13.54 12.83
N ILE A 15 8.83 -14.58 12.59
CA ILE A 15 7.36 -14.51 12.55
C ILE A 15 6.88 -14.81 13.98
N MET A 16 6.17 -13.86 14.60
CA MET A 16 5.46 -14.07 15.86
C MET A 16 4.07 -14.66 15.60
N THR A 17 3.82 -15.85 16.14
CA THR A 17 2.48 -16.38 16.39
C THR A 17 2.29 -16.46 17.90
N VAL A 18 1.27 -15.79 18.42
CA VAL A 18 0.88 -15.83 19.84
C VAL A 18 -0.15 -16.93 20.08
N LEU A 19 0.18 -17.76 21.08
CA LEU A 19 -0.55 -18.74 21.89
C LEU A 19 -2.02 -19.08 21.57
N PHE A 20 -2.26 -20.39 21.39
CA PHE A 20 -3.19 -21.16 22.23
C PHE A 20 -2.64 -22.60 22.38
N GLY A 21 -2.55 -23.08 23.62
CA GLY A 21 -2.10 -24.44 23.94
C GLY A 21 -3.22 -25.48 23.85
N MET A 22 -2.87 -26.72 23.53
CA MET A 22 -3.16 -27.94 24.30
C MET A 22 -2.81 -29.21 23.50
N SER A 23 -2.02 -30.08 24.14
CA SER A 23 -2.03 -31.55 24.09
C SER A 23 -1.82 -32.31 22.77
N GLY A 24 -0.64 -32.90 22.64
CA GLY A 24 -0.46 -34.36 22.49
C GLY A 24 -0.94 -35.04 21.20
N SER A 25 -0.01 -35.47 20.34
CA SER A 25 0.32 -36.89 20.11
C SER A 25 1.18 -37.12 18.85
N SER A 26 2.23 -37.89 19.06
CA SER A 26 3.12 -38.58 18.11
C SER A 26 2.48 -38.98 16.78
N TRP A 27 3.02 -38.52 15.64
CA TRP A 27 3.09 -39.32 14.40
C TRP A 27 4.39 -39.03 13.64
N ALA A 28 5.34 -39.96 13.73
CA ALA A 28 6.44 -40.09 12.79
C ALA A 28 5.92 -40.83 11.54
N ARG A 29 6.25 -40.35 10.33
CA ARG A 29 6.61 -41.23 9.22
C ARG A 29 7.30 -40.47 8.09
N SER A 30 8.47 -41.01 7.78
CA SER A 30 9.36 -40.74 6.65
C SER A 30 8.65 -40.89 5.31
N VAL A 31 8.87 -39.96 4.40
CA VAL A 31 8.76 -40.20 2.95
C VAL A 31 10.03 -39.68 2.30
N ARG A 32 10.90 -40.62 1.93
CA ARG A 32 12.00 -40.40 0.98
C ARG A 32 11.38 -40.37 -0.42
N THR A 33 11.49 -39.24 -1.10
CA THR A 33 11.36 -39.20 -2.56
C THR A 33 12.72 -38.91 -3.19
N ARG A 34 13.12 -39.89 -4.00
CA ARG A 34 14.31 -39.99 -4.81
C ARG A 34 14.15 -39.02 -5.99
N VAL A 35 15.05 -38.04 -6.15
CA VAL A 35 15.09 -37.20 -7.35
C VAL A 35 16.22 -37.71 -8.24
N HIS A 36 15.87 -38.19 -9.42
CA HIS A 36 16.80 -38.63 -10.45
C HIS A 36 17.37 -37.43 -11.21
N ALA A 37 18.60 -37.63 -11.65
CA ALA A 37 19.45 -36.71 -12.40
C ALA A 37 18.83 -36.16 -13.70
N GLY A 38 19.21 -34.94 -14.04
CA GLY A 38 18.97 -34.35 -15.35
C GLY A 38 19.36 -32.87 -15.39
N LEU A 39 20.65 -32.56 -15.53
CA LEU A 39 21.08 -31.20 -15.90
C LEU A 39 22.30 -31.28 -16.82
N HIS A 40 22.05 -31.17 -18.12
CA HIS A 40 23.00 -30.64 -19.09
C HIS A 40 22.36 -29.35 -19.62
N SER A 41 22.92 -28.19 -19.26
CA SER A 41 22.76 -27.00 -20.07
C SER A 41 23.97 -26.10 -19.96
N SER A 42 24.29 -25.53 -21.12
CA SER A 42 25.50 -24.86 -21.55
C SER A 42 25.86 -23.64 -20.70
N MET A 43 27.14 -23.56 -20.34
CA MET A 43 27.76 -22.36 -19.78
C MET A 43 27.84 -21.27 -20.86
N ARG A 44 27.25 -20.10 -20.60
CA ARG A 44 27.63 -18.84 -21.23
C ARG A 44 27.70 -17.75 -20.16
N THR A 45 28.93 -17.31 -19.90
CA THR A 45 29.28 -16.11 -19.17
C THR A 45 29.15 -14.88 -20.07
N PRO A 46 28.75 -13.72 -19.53
CA PRO A 46 29.17 -12.45 -20.09
C PRO A 46 30.27 -11.79 -19.24
N SER A 47 31.24 -11.31 -20.00
CA SER A 47 32.46 -10.60 -19.65
C SER A 47 32.19 -9.31 -18.86
N ARG A 48 32.94 -9.15 -17.75
CA ARG A 48 33.05 -7.92 -16.96
C ARG A 48 34.22 -7.11 -17.51
N THR A 49 33.93 -6.03 -18.23
CA THR A 49 34.96 -5.08 -18.69
C THR A 49 35.54 -4.32 -17.50
N LYS A 50 36.86 -4.43 -17.36
CA LYS A 50 37.68 -3.69 -16.40
C LYS A 50 38.18 -2.42 -17.09
N THR A 51 38.06 -1.28 -16.42
CA THR A 51 38.83 -0.07 -16.69
C THR A 51 39.60 0.30 -15.41
N HIS A 52 40.92 0.40 -15.52
CA HIS A 52 41.84 1.00 -14.55
C HIS A 52 42.59 2.14 -15.27
N PRO A 53 43.44 2.94 -14.60
CA PRO A 53 43.08 4.09 -13.79
C PRO A 53 43.78 5.36 -14.31
N VAL A 54 43.25 6.56 -14.01
CA VAL A 54 44.01 7.80 -14.20
C VAL A 54 44.56 8.22 -12.84
N ALA A 55 45.89 8.28 -12.76
CA ALA A 55 46.63 8.87 -11.66
C ALA A 55 46.48 10.39 -11.73
N ILE A 56 46.03 11.00 -10.64
CA ILE A 56 46.28 12.41 -10.34
C ILE A 56 46.98 12.50 -9.00
N THR A 57 48.00 13.35 -9.03
CA THR A 57 49.07 13.58 -8.08
C THR A 57 48.57 14.24 -6.80
N GLY A 58 49.40 14.15 -5.77
CA GLY A 58 49.03 14.42 -4.39
C GLY A 58 48.71 15.88 -4.09
N GLU A 59 47.94 16.05 -3.02
CA GLU A 59 48.02 17.23 -2.17
C GLU A 59 47.85 16.79 -0.71
N GLU A 60 48.60 17.49 0.12
CA GLU A 60 49.00 17.19 1.49
C GLU A 60 47.86 17.44 2.49
N VAL A 61 47.60 16.48 3.37
CA VAL A 61 46.63 16.64 4.47
C VAL A 61 47.29 17.35 5.64
N VAL A 62 47.02 18.65 5.78
CA VAL A 62 47.29 19.41 7.01
C VAL A 62 46.08 19.29 7.94
N ALA A 63 46.34 18.85 9.17
CA ALA A 63 45.33 18.72 10.22
C ALA A 63 45.06 20.07 10.90
N GLY A 64 43.77 20.39 11.06
CA GLY A 64 43.27 21.33 12.06
C GLY A 64 43.02 22.75 11.56
N VAL A 65 41.74 23.08 11.38
CA VAL A 65 41.03 24.30 11.82
C VAL A 65 39.61 24.18 11.27
N MET A 66 38.62 24.19 12.17
CA MET A 66 37.20 24.28 11.82
C MET A 66 36.87 25.74 11.49
N PRO A 67 36.18 26.02 10.38
CA PRO A 67 35.24 27.12 10.34
C PRO A 67 33.86 26.58 10.72
N ASP A 68 33.36 27.03 11.87
CA ASP A 68 31.94 27.31 12.05
C ASP A 68 31.51 28.18 10.87
N GLU A 69 30.49 27.77 10.12
CA GLU A 69 29.45 28.66 9.59
C GLU A 69 28.26 27.82 9.09
N LEU A 70 27.09 28.24 9.56
CA LEU A 70 25.79 27.76 9.14
C LEU A 70 25.65 27.90 7.62
N SER A 71 25.22 26.83 6.95
CA SER A 71 24.44 26.99 5.73
C SER A 71 23.26 26.04 5.76
N SER A 72 22.12 26.64 6.10
CA SER A 72 20.78 26.16 5.87
C SER A 72 20.58 25.86 4.37
N GLY A 73 20.80 24.62 3.97
CA GLY A 73 20.39 24.11 2.67
C GLY A 73 18.92 23.70 2.68
N THR A 74 18.01 24.62 2.99
CA THR A 74 16.60 24.44 2.66
C THR A 74 16.44 24.78 1.18
N ALA A 75 16.58 23.77 0.31
CA ALA A 75 15.92 23.80 -0.99
C ALA A 75 14.42 23.84 -0.67
N SER A 76 13.88 25.06 -0.63
CA SER A 76 12.46 25.31 -0.47
C SER A 76 11.97 25.53 -1.88
N GLY A 77 11.34 24.52 -2.48
CA GLY A 77 10.55 24.74 -3.69
C GLY A 77 9.59 25.88 -3.43
N GLU A 78 9.78 26.98 -4.16
CA GLU A 78 8.97 28.19 -4.03
C GLU A 78 7.54 27.84 -4.47
N LEU A 79 6.65 27.74 -3.50
CA LEU A 79 5.25 27.44 -3.72
C LEU A 79 4.59 28.64 -4.44
N PRO A 80 3.71 28.44 -5.45
CA PRO A 80 2.99 29.53 -6.08
C PRO A 80 2.18 30.34 -5.06
N ASP A 81 2.33 31.66 -5.06
CA ASP A 81 1.89 32.54 -3.96
C ASP A 81 0.40 32.95 -4.04
N ASP A 82 -0.36 32.51 -5.05
CA ASP A 82 -1.72 32.99 -5.35
C ASP A 82 -2.81 31.91 -5.54
N GLY A 83 -2.48 30.62 -5.35
CA GLY A 83 -3.42 29.52 -5.54
C GLY A 83 -4.07 29.00 -4.25
N LYS A 84 -5.28 28.44 -4.36
CA LYS A 84 -5.91 27.71 -3.26
C LYS A 84 -5.07 26.47 -2.90
N PRO A 85 -4.64 26.28 -1.64
CA PRO A 85 -3.90 25.08 -1.25
C PRO A 85 -4.84 23.87 -1.09
N TYR A 86 -4.35 22.71 -1.53
CA TYR A 86 -4.98 21.41 -1.35
C TYR A 86 -4.07 20.56 -0.45
N GLN A 87 -4.60 20.19 0.71
CA GLN A 87 -3.84 19.57 1.79
C GLN A 87 -4.41 18.19 2.14
N LEU A 88 -3.52 17.24 2.45
CA LEU A 88 -3.88 15.94 2.99
C LEU A 88 -3.16 15.70 4.30
N ARG A 89 -3.90 15.18 5.28
CA ARG A 89 -3.37 14.67 6.54
C ARG A 89 -3.60 13.17 6.59
N MET A 90 -2.52 12.41 6.76
CA MET A 90 -2.55 10.97 6.62
C MET A 90 -1.74 10.30 7.73
N THR A 91 -2.18 9.13 8.17
CA THR A 91 -1.40 8.24 9.04
C THR A 91 -1.39 6.85 8.43
N ASN A 92 -0.21 6.26 8.27
CA ASN A 92 -0.05 4.91 7.75
C ASN A 92 -0.14 3.91 8.91
N LEU A 93 -1.11 3.00 8.85
CA LEU A 93 -1.39 2.07 9.93
C LEU A 93 -0.36 0.94 10.06
N HIS A 94 0.45 0.69 9.03
CA HIS A 94 1.53 -0.30 9.07
C HIS A 94 2.84 0.27 9.59
N THR A 95 3.22 1.47 9.14
CA THR A 95 4.50 2.09 9.51
C THR A 95 4.39 2.99 10.75
N GLY A 96 3.17 3.46 11.09
CA GLY A 96 2.95 4.46 12.14
C GLY A 96 3.35 5.89 11.73
N GLU A 97 3.85 6.08 10.52
CA GLU A 97 4.22 7.39 9.99
C GLU A 97 2.98 8.28 9.86
N SER A 98 3.16 9.59 10.04
CA SER A 98 2.13 10.59 9.77
C SER A 98 2.68 11.65 8.83
N LEU A 99 1.83 12.13 7.93
CA LEU A 99 2.15 13.12 6.91
C LEU A 99 1.07 14.20 6.91
N ASP A 100 1.50 15.46 6.95
CA ASP A 100 0.67 16.62 6.69
C ASP A 100 1.31 17.42 5.56
N VAL A 101 0.66 17.47 4.40
CA VAL A 101 1.29 17.98 3.18
C VAL A 101 0.30 18.74 2.30
N VAL A 102 0.72 19.90 1.81
CA VAL A 102 0.07 20.60 0.70
C VAL A 102 0.66 20.06 -0.59
N TYR A 103 -0.13 19.28 -1.34
CA TYR A 103 0.35 18.57 -2.54
C TYR A 103 0.03 19.31 -3.84
N ARG A 104 -0.91 20.26 -3.79
CA ARG A 104 -1.31 21.06 -4.94
C ARG A 104 -1.71 22.47 -4.52
N ILE A 105 -1.38 23.45 -5.35
CA ILE A 105 -1.74 24.86 -5.19
C ILE A 105 -2.38 25.32 -6.49
N GLY A 106 -3.65 25.72 -6.44
CA GLY A 106 -4.43 25.97 -7.65
C GLY A 106 -4.40 24.73 -8.55
N ASP A 107 -3.95 24.87 -9.79
CA ASP A 107 -3.86 23.77 -10.75
C ASP A 107 -2.45 23.13 -10.84
N THR A 108 -1.54 23.52 -9.95
CA THR A 108 -0.13 23.08 -9.97
C THR A 108 0.16 22.11 -8.84
N TYR A 109 0.55 20.88 -9.17
CA TYR A 109 1.07 19.93 -8.18
C TYR A 109 2.47 20.33 -7.72
N VAL A 110 2.76 20.10 -6.45
CA VAL A 110 4.05 20.41 -5.82
C VAL A 110 4.93 19.15 -5.88
N PRO A 111 5.99 19.11 -6.71
CA PRO A 111 6.76 17.87 -6.94
C PRO A 111 7.34 17.26 -5.66
N GLU A 112 7.94 18.08 -4.80
CA GLU A 112 8.51 17.64 -3.51
C GLU A 112 7.45 17.05 -2.57
N ALA A 113 6.20 17.50 -2.66
CA ALA A 113 5.11 16.94 -1.89
C ALA A 113 4.65 15.59 -2.44
N LEU A 114 4.64 15.42 -3.76
CA LEU A 114 4.36 14.15 -4.41
C LEU A 114 5.41 13.10 -4.05
N GLU A 115 6.70 13.46 -4.06
CA GLU A 115 7.77 12.54 -3.62
C GLU A 115 7.61 12.09 -2.15
N LYS A 116 7.18 13.01 -1.27
CA LYS A 116 6.86 12.66 0.12
C LYS A 116 5.67 11.70 0.21
N LEU A 117 4.65 11.91 -0.61
CA LEU A 117 3.48 11.01 -0.70
C LEU A 117 3.88 9.63 -1.24
N ASP A 118 4.70 9.59 -2.30
CA ASP A 118 5.22 8.35 -2.89
C ASP A 118 5.96 7.52 -1.84
N TYR A 119 6.88 8.14 -1.10
CA TYR A 119 7.61 7.45 -0.03
C TYR A 119 6.68 7.05 1.12
N PHE A 120 5.74 7.90 1.52
CA PHE A 120 4.78 7.59 2.59
C PHE A 120 3.86 6.40 2.23
N LEU A 121 3.55 6.25 0.94
CA LEU A 121 2.69 5.20 0.39
C LEU A 121 3.47 4.00 -0.16
N ARG A 122 4.80 3.93 0.03
CA ARG A 122 5.64 2.82 -0.41
C ARG A 122 5.16 1.47 0.10
N ASP A 123 5.61 0.40 -0.56
CA ASP A 123 5.39 -0.95 -0.04
C ASP A 123 6.15 -1.11 1.28
N HIS A 124 5.43 -1.27 2.40
CA HIS A 124 6.07 -1.32 3.71
C HIS A 124 6.82 -2.64 3.96
N TYR A 125 6.61 -3.67 3.15
CA TYR A 125 7.37 -4.93 3.27
C TYR A 125 8.72 -4.84 2.56
N THR A 126 8.75 -4.34 1.32
CA THR A 126 9.97 -4.30 0.50
C THR A 126 10.68 -2.95 0.53
N GLN A 127 10.00 -1.89 1.00
CA GLN A 127 10.41 -0.49 0.95
C GLN A 127 10.49 0.11 -0.46
N ASP A 128 9.99 -0.59 -1.47
CA ASP A 128 9.96 -0.06 -2.84
C ASP A 128 8.94 1.07 -2.98
N VAL A 129 9.35 2.10 -3.70
CA VAL A 129 8.58 3.33 -3.97
C VAL A 129 8.18 3.34 -5.44
N VAL A 130 6.98 3.83 -5.73
CA VAL A 130 6.52 4.16 -7.09
C VAL A 130 5.99 5.58 -7.09
N HIS A 131 6.01 6.23 -8.26
CA HIS A 131 5.30 7.48 -8.44
C HIS A 131 3.80 7.24 -8.50
N TYR A 132 3.03 7.91 -7.64
CA TYR A 132 1.57 7.85 -7.66
C TYR A 132 0.97 8.77 -8.73
N GLU A 133 -0.17 8.35 -9.29
CA GLU A 133 -0.99 9.24 -10.12
C GLU A 133 -1.58 10.36 -9.25
N PRO A 134 -1.26 11.65 -9.49
CA PRO A 134 -1.65 12.75 -8.61
C PRO A 134 -3.17 12.92 -8.44
N LYS A 135 -3.96 12.45 -9.41
CA LYS A 135 -5.43 12.45 -9.32
C LYS A 135 -5.96 11.62 -8.15
N GLU A 136 -5.24 10.60 -7.69
CA GLU A 136 -5.64 9.83 -6.51
C GLU A 136 -5.74 10.75 -5.29
N PHE A 137 -4.79 11.67 -5.13
CA PHE A 137 -4.79 12.66 -4.05
C PHE A 137 -5.94 13.68 -4.18
N ASP A 138 -6.28 14.07 -5.42
CA ASP A 138 -7.46 14.92 -5.66
C ASP A 138 -8.77 14.23 -5.31
N VAL A 139 -8.89 12.93 -5.58
CA VAL A 139 -10.05 12.13 -5.15
C VAL A 139 -10.14 12.12 -3.63
N LEU A 140 -9.04 11.86 -2.92
CA LEU A 140 -9.01 11.89 -1.45
C LEU A 140 -9.42 13.26 -0.90
N HIS A 141 -8.86 14.35 -1.43
CA HIS A 141 -9.21 15.70 -0.99
C HIS A 141 -10.70 16.00 -1.26
N ALA A 142 -11.22 15.60 -2.43
CA ALA A 142 -12.63 15.76 -2.78
C ALA A 142 -13.57 14.93 -1.88
N MET A 143 -13.15 13.74 -1.44
CA MET A 143 -13.86 12.93 -0.45
C MET A 143 -13.91 13.65 0.90
N MET A 144 -12.76 14.10 1.41
CA MET A 144 -12.68 14.79 2.70
C MET A 144 -13.50 16.09 2.69
N SER A 145 -13.52 16.80 1.56
CA SER A 145 -14.38 17.98 1.36
C SER A 145 -15.87 17.63 1.46
N ARG A 146 -16.33 16.59 0.76
CA ARG A 146 -17.74 16.14 0.80
C ARG A 146 -18.18 15.59 2.15
N LEU A 147 -17.25 15.01 2.91
CA LEU A 147 -17.48 14.56 4.28
C LEU A 147 -17.52 15.71 5.29
N GLY A 148 -17.17 16.95 4.90
CA GLY A 148 -17.00 18.07 5.84
C GLY A 148 -15.79 17.89 6.76
N ARG A 149 -14.75 17.18 6.28
CA ARG A 149 -13.55 16.78 7.04
C ARG A 149 -12.25 17.26 6.38
N VAL A 150 -12.23 18.42 5.74
CA VAL A 150 -11.03 18.94 5.04
C VAL A 150 -9.75 18.96 5.90
N ASN A 151 -9.88 19.13 7.22
CA ASN A 151 -8.77 19.12 8.17
C ASN A 151 -8.60 17.78 8.92
N GLY A 152 -9.40 16.77 8.55
CA GLY A 152 -9.41 15.44 9.16
C GLY A 152 -8.26 14.57 8.67
N ILE A 153 -7.99 13.51 9.43
CA ILE A 153 -6.93 12.54 9.12
C ILE A 153 -7.51 11.38 8.31
N ILE A 154 -6.82 10.99 7.25
CA ILE A 154 -7.04 9.74 6.55
C ILE A 154 -6.12 8.68 7.17
N GLN A 155 -6.68 7.56 7.61
CA GLN A 155 -5.87 6.41 8.01
C GLN A 155 -5.66 5.50 6.80
N VAL A 156 -4.42 5.43 6.32
CA VAL A 156 -4.02 4.56 5.22
C VAL A 156 -3.85 3.14 5.75
N VAL A 157 -4.66 2.24 5.20
CA VAL A 157 -4.55 0.80 5.45
C VAL A 157 -3.54 0.19 4.50
N CYS A 158 -3.55 0.55 3.21
CA CYS A 158 -2.59 0.05 2.22
C CYS A 158 -2.37 1.08 1.12
N GLY A 159 -1.09 1.29 0.76
CA GLY A 159 -0.66 2.09 -0.39
C GLY A 159 -0.14 1.17 -1.51
N TYR A 160 1.06 1.45 -2.00
CA TYR A 160 1.67 0.71 -3.11
C TYR A 160 1.98 -0.71 -2.68
N ARG A 161 1.86 -1.64 -3.64
CA ARG A 161 2.24 -3.04 -3.46
C ARG A 161 3.12 -3.48 -4.60
N THR A 162 4.28 -4.02 -4.27
CA THR A 162 5.09 -4.72 -5.26
C THR A 162 4.35 -5.96 -5.78
N PRO A 163 4.71 -6.46 -6.99
CA PRO A 163 4.18 -7.73 -7.49
C PRO A 163 4.38 -8.89 -6.49
N GLU A 164 5.52 -8.93 -5.79
CA GLU A 164 5.83 -9.94 -4.76
C GLU A 164 4.85 -9.85 -3.57
N THR A 165 4.67 -8.65 -3.00
CA THR A 165 3.72 -8.43 -1.91
C THR A 165 2.29 -8.74 -2.34
N ASN A 166 1.88 -8.33 -3.54
CA ASN A 166 0.54 -8.62 -4.05
C ASN A 166 0.31 -10.13 -4.18
N GLU A 167 1.28 -10.87 -4.72
CA GLU A 167 1.19 -12.33 -4.84
C GLU A 167 1.15 -13.02 -3.48
N ALA A 168 2.00 -12.61 -2.54
CA ALA A 168 1.98 -13.13 -1.17
C ALA A 168 0.60 -12.91 -0.50
N LEU A 169 0.01 -11.72 -0.66
CA LEU A 169 -1.32 -11.41 -0.13
C LEU A 169 -2.42 -12.21 -0.82
N ARG A 170 -2.29 -12.54 -2.11
CA ARG A 170 -3.25 -13.40 -2.82
C ARG A 170 -3.30 -14.81 -2.25
N HIS A 171 -2.16 -15.34 -1.80
CA HIS A 171 -2.04 -16.69 -1.22
C HIS A 171 -2.20 -16.73 0.30
N ALA A 172 -2.25 -15.58 0.98
CA ALA A 172 -2.34 -15.51 2.44
C ALA A 172 -3.64 -16.12 3.00
N SER A 173 -4.71 -16.20 2.20
CA SER A 173 -5.91 -16.94 2.56
C SER A 173 -6.66 -17.47 1.33
N VAL A 174 -7.62 -18.37 1.55
CA VAL A 174 -8.49 -18.91 0.48
C VAL A 174 -9.47 -17.84 -0.05
N LYS A 175 -9.61 -16.70 0.65
CA LYS A 175 -10.57 -15.63 0.35
C LYS A 175 -9.93 -14.26 0.59
N THR A 176 -8.95 -13.91 -0.24
CA THR A 176 -8.14 -12.70 -0.03
C THR A 176 -8.79 -11.43 -0.57
N GLY A 177 -9.71 -11.55 -1.55
CA GLY A 177 -10.31 -10.37 -2.19
C GLY A 177 -9.27 -9.50 -2.92
N VAL A 178 -8.08 -10.04 -3.18
CA VAL A 178 -6.94 -9.38 -3.82
C VAL A 178 -6.90 -9.79 -5.29
N ALA A 179 -6.85 -8.80 -6.19
CA ALA A 179 -6.76 -9.02 -7.62
C ALA A 179 -5.32 -9.34 -8.07
N GLU A 180 -5.19 -10.11 -9.16
CA GLU A 180 -3.90 -10.38 -9.81
C GLU A 180 -3.28 -9.12 -10.41
N HIS A 181 -4.09 -8.31 -11.10
CA HIS A 181 -3.72 -7.00 -11.63
C HIS A 181 -4.36 -5.89 -10.79
N SER A 182 -3.75 -5.60 -9.64
CA SER A 182 -4.28 -4.61 -8.69
C SER A 182 -3.80 -3.19 -9.04
N GLN A 183 -4.70 -2.21 -8.94
CA GLN A 183 -4.38 -0.78 -9.07
C GLN A 183 -3.36 -0.30 -8.02
N HIS A 184 -3.20 -1.03 -6.90
CA HIS A 184 -2.13 -0.77 -5.93
C HIS A 184 -0.74 -0.99 -6.50
N MET A 185 -0.57 -1.89 -7.47
CA MET A 185 0.74 -2.13 -8.11
C MET A 185 1.07 -1.06 -9.16
N GLU A 186 0.09 -0.23 -9.52
CA GLU A 186 0.26 0.85 -10.50
C GLU A 186 0.45 2.22 -9.82
N GLY A 187 0.38 2.31 -8.48
CA GLY A 187 0.38 3.61 -7.79
C GLY A 187 -0.92 4.39 -7.98
N HIS A 188 -2.03 3.68 -8.19
CA HIS A 188 -3.33 4.26 -8.55
C HIS A 188 -4.42 3.95 -7.52
N ALA A 189 -4.10 3.39 -6.35
CA ALA A 189 -5.09 2.98 -5.37
C ALA A 189 -4.61 3.12 -3.92
N ILE A 190 -5.55 3.46 -3.04
CA ILE A 190 -5.33 3.55 -1.60
C ILE A 190 -6.51 2.87 -0.87
N ASP A 191 -6.18 1.97 0.05
CA ASP A 191 -7.12 1.43 1.03
C ASP A 191 -7.12 2.35 2.25
N LEU A 192 -8.29 2.82 2.68
CA LEU A 192 -8.36 3.85 3.71
C LEU A 192 -9.54 3.75 4.67
N ARG A 193 -9.38 4.46 5.80
CA ARG A 193 -10.42 4.78 6.77
C ARG A 193 -10.41 6.28 7.07
N VAL A 194 -11.56 6.79 7.51
CA VAL A 194 -11.69 8.16 8.01
C VAL A 194 -12.22 8.09 9.45
N PRO A 195 -11.40 8.39 10.48
CA PRO A 195 -11.83 8.36 11.87
C PRO A 195 -13.08 9.20 12.12
N GLY A 196 -14.04 8.65 12.87
CA GLY A 196 -15.30 9.30 13.17
C GLY A 196 -16.31 9.32 12.01
N VAL A 197 -16.03 8.62 10.90
CA VAL A 197 -16.96 8.43 9.77
C VAL A 197 -17.14 6.93 9.53
N SER A 198 -18.38 6.48 9.36
CA SER A 198 -18.63 5.06 9.09
C SER A 198 -18.08 4.65 7.72
N THR A 199 -17.57 3.41 7.61
CA THR A 199 -17.06 2.85 6.35
C THR A 199 -18.09 2.91 5.22
N VAL A 200 -19.39 2.82 5.55
CA VAL A 200 -20.50 3.00 4.59
C VAL A 200 -20.57 4.42 4.05
N GLN A 201 -20.42 5.44 4.90
CA GLN A 201 -20.41 6.84 4.48
C GLN A 201 -19.17 7.17 3.64
N VAL A 202 -18.00 6.65 4.02
CA VAL A 202 -16.76 6.80 3.22
C VAL A 202 -16.97 6.21 1.82
N ARG A 203 -17.47 4.98 1.73
CA ARG A 203 -17.78 4.31 0.46
C ARG A 203 -18.76 5.12 -0.39
N ASN A 204 -19.91 5.50 0.18
CA ASN A 204 -20.93 6.24 -0.55
C ASN A 204 -20.40 7.59 -1.06
N THR A 205 -19.52 8.24 -0.29
CA THR A 205 -18.87 9.47 -0.71
C THR A 205 -17.92 9.23 -1.88
N ALA A 206 -17.07 8.21 -1.81
CA ALA A 206 -16.18 7.83 -2.91
C ALA A 206 -16.96 7.51 -4.19
N LEU A 207 -18.03 6.70 -4.08
CA LEU A 207 -18.91 6.36 -5.21
C LEU A 207 -19.55 7.61 -5.84
N SER A 208 -19.94 8.60 -5.02
CA SER A 208 -20.55 9.84 -5.52
C SER A 208 -19.61 10.67 -6.41
N LEU A 209 -18.30 10.46 -6.30
CA LEU A 209 -17.30 11.16 -7.13
C LEU A 209 -17.25 10.62 -8.56
N ARG A 210 -17.57 9.33 -8.76
CA ARG A 210 -17.40 8.63 -10.03
C ARG A 210 -16.00 8.84 -10.65
N ALA A 211 -14.98 8.93 -9.80
CA ALA A 211 -13.61 9.24 -10.20
C ALA A 211 -12.72 7.99 -10.42
N GLY A 212 -13.24 6.80 -10.11
CA GLY A 212 -12.62 5.52 -10.41
C GLY A 212 -13.26 4.37 -9.64
N GLY A 213 -12.48 3.33 -9.33
CA GLY A 213 -12.96 2.13 -8.65
C GLY A 213 -13.17 2.31 -7.14
N VAL A 214 -14.23 1.71 -6.60
CA VAL A 214 -14.51 1.71 -5.16
C VAL A 214 -14.81 0.30 -4.65
N GLY A 215 -14.00 -0.19 -3.72
CA GLY A 215 -14.19 -1.47 -3.05
C GLY A 215 -14.65 -1.29 -1.61
N TYR A 216 -15.65 -2.06 -1.19
CA TYR A 216 -16.19 -2.01 0.17
C TYR A 216 -15.85 -3.27 0.98
N TYR A 217 -15.13 -3.08 2.08
CA TYR A 217 -14.66 -4.16 2.95
C TYR A 217 -15.24 -4.00 4.37
N PRO A 218 -16.51 -4.37 4.61
CA PRO A 218 -17.19 -4.21 5.90
C PRO A 218 -16.58 -5.02 7.04
N VAL A 219 -15.98 -6.18 6.77
CA VAL A 219 -15.39 -7.01 7.85
C VAL A 219 -14.07 -6.39 8.31
N SER A 220 -13.19 -6.04 7.36
CA SER A 220 -11.90 -5.39 7.64
C SER A 220 -12.01 -3.88 7.87
N GLN A 221 -13.23 -3.32 7.74
CA GLN A 221 -13.57 -1.91 7.99
C GLN A 221 -12.71 -0.92 7.21
N PHE A 222 -12.56 -1.09 5.90
CA PHE A 222 -11.91 -0.09 5.05
C PHE A 222 -12.63 0.05 3.70
N VAL A 223 -12.26 1.10 2.97
CA VAL A 223 -12.70 1.36 1.60
C VAL A 223 -11.47 1.41 0.71
N HIS A 224 -11.50 0.65 -0.38
CA HIS A 224 -10.57 0.78 -1.49
C HIS A 224 -11.04 1.93 -2.38
N VAL A 225 -10.13 2.82 -2.75
CA VAL A 225 -10.36 3.89 -3.73
C VAL A 225 -9.23 3.82 -4.77
N ASP A 226 -9.58 3.93 -6.05
CA ASP A 226 -8.61 4.04 -7.14
C ASP A 226 -9.07 5.01 -8.23
N VAL A 227 -8.14 5.42 -9.09
CA VAL A 227 -8.36 6.28 -10.28
C VAL A 227 -8.41 5.50 -11.61
N GLY A 228 -8.63 4.18 -11.55
CA GLY A 228 -8.89 3.34 -12.72
C GLY A 228 -10.33 3.49 -13.26
N PRO A 229 -10.82 2.54 -14.06
CA PRO A 229 -12.20 2.57 -14.58
C PRO A 229 -13.25 2.59 -13.46
N VAL A 230 -14.32 3.38 -13.65
CA VAL A 230 -15.43 3.45 -12.67
C VAL A 230 -16.09 2.08 -12.52
N ARG A 231 -15.99 1.53 -11.30
CA ARG A 231 -16.53 0.23 -10.93
C ARG A 231 -16.75 0.16 -9.42
N GLU A 232 -17.62 -0.73 -8.98
CA GLU A 232 -17.86 -0.96 -7.56
C GLU A 232 -17.86 -2.45 -7.24
N TRP A 233 -17.33 -2.80 -6.07
CA TRP A 233 -17.42 -4.16 -5.55
C TRP A 233 -17.51 -4.15 -4.02
N ALA A 234 -17.97 -5.26 -3.46
CA ALA A 234 -17.98 -5.45 -2.02
C ALA A 234 -17.48 -6.86 -1.68
N PHE A 235 -16.62 -6.95 -0.68
CA PHE A 235 -16.04 -8.20 -0.24
C PHE A 235 -16.53 -8.57 1.17
N GLY A 236 -16.88 -9.84 1.38
CA GLY A 236 -17.42 -10.29 2.67
C GLY A 236 -18.87 -9.85 2.96
N VAL A 237 -19.60 -9.38 1.94
CA VAL A 237 -21.05 -9.18 2.01
C VAL A 237 -21.75 -10.45 1.55
N THR A 238 -22.52 -11.08 2.42
CA THR A 238 -23.38 -12.20 2.03
C THR A 238 -24.50 -11.67 1.13
N PRO A 239 -24.74 -12.23 -0.06
CA PRO A 239 -25.86 -11.80 -0.91
C PRO A 239 -27.16 -11.93 -0.13
N ARG A 240 -27.88 -10.82 0.03
CA ARG A 240 -29.19 -10.85 0.67
C ARG A 240 -30.13 -11.58 -0.28
N LYS A 241 -30.65 -12.75 0.11
CA LYS A 241 -31.68 -13.46 -0.69
C LYS A 241 -32.82 -12.47 -0.99
N PRO A 242 -33.27 -12.35 -2.25
CA PRO A 242 -34.42 -11.51 -2.55
C PRO A 242 -35.61 -12.00 -1.72
N ALA A 243 -36.32 -11.06 -1.09
CA ALA A 243 -37.52 -11.38 -0.33
C ALA A 243 -38.52 -12.07 -1.28
N ARG A 244 -38.94 -13.30 -0.92
CA ARG A 244 -39.95 -14.04 -1.69
C ARG A 244 -41.22 -13.20 -1.69
N ARG A 245 -41.67 -12.73 -2.86
CA ARG A 245 -42.99 -12.10 -3.01
C ARG A 245 -44.04 -13.11 -2.54
N VAL A 246 -44.66 -12.85 -1.40
CA VAL A 246 -45.84 -13.58 -0.98
C VAL A 246 -47.01 -13.00 -1.77
N HIS A 247 -47.42 -13.68 -2.83
CA HIS A 247 -48.70 -13.38 -3.47
C HIS A 247 -49.81 -13.81 -2.51
N SER A 248 -50.41 -12.85 -1.82
CA SER A 248 -51.66 -13.05 -1.09
C SER A 248 -52.77 -13.24 -2.11
N ALA A 249 -53.20 -14.48 -2.31
CA ALA A 249 -54.43 -14.78 -3.04
C ALA A 249 -55.60 -14.43 -2.12
N HIS A 250 -56.23 -13.28 -2.33
CA HIS A 250 -57.54 -12.98 -1.76
C HIS A 250 -58.59 -13.77 -2.56
N SER A 251 -59.06 -14.90 -2.04
CA SER A 251 -60.31 -15.49 -2.51
C SER A 251 -61.46 -14.72 -1.86
N GLY A 252 -62.09 -13.83 -2.62
CA GLY A 252 -63.36 -13.24 -2.24
C GLY A 252 -64.47 -14.27 -2.42
N THR A 253 -65.00 -14.80 -1.30
CA THR A 253 -66.27 -15.52 -1.31
C THR A 253 -67.38 -14.48 -1.32
N VAL A 254 -68.03 -14.32 -2.48
CA VAL A 254 -69.35 -13.67 -2.57
C VAL A 254 -70.38 -14.74 -2.27
N THR A 255 -71.12 -14.58 -1.17
CA THR A 255 -72.40 -15.26 -0.96
C THR A 255 -73.45 -14.18 -0.80
N GLY A 256 -74.32 -14.07 -1.80
CA GLY A 256 -75.60 -13.37 -1.66
C GLY A 256 -76.63 -14.27 -0.98
N GLU A 257 -77.49 -13.66 -0.17
CA GLU A 257 -78.95 -13.56 -0.33
C GLU A 257 -79.48 -12.60 0.75
#